data_AF-A0A1F3SBU7-F1
#
_entry.id   AF-A0A1F3SBU7-F1
#
_cell.length_a   1.000
_cell.length_b   1.000
_cell.length_c   1.000
_cell.angle_alpha   90.00
_cell.angle_beta   90.00
_cell.angle_gamma   90.00
#
_symmetry.space_group_name_H-M   'P 1'
#
loop_
_entity.id
_entity.type
_entity.pdbx_description
1 polymer ?
#
loop_
_entity_poly.entity_id
_entity_poly.type
_entity_poly.pdbx_seq_one_letter_code
_entity_poly.pdbx_strand_id
1 'polypeptide(L)' 'MQRQFFQEVRDKKFYSVPYNFVGREVRVKITAKLIEIFDQDLNSLAAHARLFGKEIYSTDKRHYPEEKVALTQFS' A
#
# COMPACT_ATOMS: atom_id res chain seq x y z
N MET A 1 6.46 -12.19 13.05
CA MET A 1 6.69 -10.78 12.63
C MET A 1 6.16 -10.64 11.20
N GLN A 2 5.02 -9.96 11.01
CA GLN A 2 4.46 -9.73 9.67
C GLN A 2 5.35 -8.72 8.93
N ARG A 3 5.86 -9.10 7.75
CA ARG A 3 6.62 -8.19 6.88
C ARG A 3 5.63 -7.33 6.10
N GLN A 4 5.77 -6.02 6.22
CA GLN A 4 4.98 -5.04 5.50
C GLN A 4 5.88 -4.39 4.43
N PHE A 5 5.31 -4.12 3.27
CA PHE A 5 6.06 -3.58 2.14
C PHE A 5 5.58 -2.17 1.82
N PHE A 6 6.53 -1.28 1.62
CA PHE A 6 6.31 0.15 1.50
C PHE A 6 7.02 0.71 0.29
N GLN A 7 6.38 1.66 -0.39
CA GLN A 7 7.00 2.51 -1.39
C GLN A 7 7.16 3.92 -0.82
N GLU A 8 8.37 4.49 -0.93
CA GLU A 8 8.56 5.92 -0.68
C GLU A 8 7.91 6.71 -1.81
N VAL A 9 7.06 7.67 -1.45
CA VAL A 9 6.33 8.51 -2.41
C VAL A 9 6.89 9.93 -2.43
N ARG A 10 7.00 10.58 -1.26
CA ARG A 10 7.53 11.95 -1.14
C ARG A 10 7.84 12.28 0.32
N ASP A 11 8.80 13.18 0.57
CA ASP A 11 9.06 13.74 1.91
C ASP A 11 9.29 12.64 2.98
N LYS A 12 9.93 11.52 2.61
CA LYS A 12 10.10 10.32 3.44
C LYS A 12 8.77 9.77 4.00
N LYS A 13 7.69 9.89 3.21
CA LYS A 13 6.38 9.28 3.49
C LYS A 13 6.25 8.00 2.68
N PHE A 14 5.89 6.94 3.39
CA PHE A 14 5.86 5.58 2.93
C PHE A 14 4.43 5.06 2.93
N TYR A 15 4.00 4.51 1.81
CA TYR A 15 2.66 3.98 1.65
C TYR A 15 2.76 2.52 1.24
N SER A 16 1.96 1.67 1.88
CA SER A 16 1.95 0.24 1.56
C SER A 16 1.37 -0.02 0.18
N VAL A 17 1.92 -1.03 -0.50
CA VAL A 17 1.44 -1.54 -1.79
C VAL A 17 1.06 -3.01 -1.65
N PRO A 18 0.16 -3.54 -2.49
CA PRO A 18 -0.11 -4.98 -2.51
C PRO A 18 1.17 -5.78 -2.75
N TYR A 19 1.31 -6.93 -2.08
CA TYR A 19 2.53 -7.76 -2.11
C TYR A 19 3.09 -8.03 -3.52
N ASN A 20 2.21 -8.25 -4.50
CA ASN A 20 2.61 -8.58 -5.87
C ASN A 20 3.33 -7.42 -6.60
N PHE A 21 3.31 -6.21 -6.03
CA PHE A 21 3.88 -4.99 -6.62
C PHE A 21 5.12 -4.49 -5.87
N VAL A 22 5.61 -5.24 -4.90
CA VAL A 22 6.81 -4.91 -4.15
C VAL A 22 8.03 -4.98 -5.07
N GLY A 23 8.84 -3.92 -5.05
CA GLY A 23 10.02 -3.81 -5.93
C GLY A 23 9.67 -3.56 -7.40
N ARG A 24 8.40 -3.30 -7.73
CA ARG A 24 7.96 -2.91 -9.06
C ARG A 24 7.73 -1.40 -9.10
N GLU A 25 7.91 -0.82 -10.28
CA GLU A 25 7.55 0.59 -10.50
C GLU A 25 6.02 0.73 -10.57
N VAL A 26 5.49 1.64 -9.76
CA VAL A 26 4.07 1.97 -9.70
C VAL A 26 3.88 3.46 -9.96
N ARG A 27 2.69 3.84 -10.43
CA ARG A 27 2.31 5.24 -10.60
C ARG A 27 1.59 5.72 -9.36
N VAL A 28 1.88 6.95 -8.95
CA VAL A 28 1.27 7.54 -7.75
C VAL A 28 0.67 8.89 -8.08
N LYS A 29 -0.62 9.05 -7.78
CA LYS A 29 -1.31 10.33 -7.85
C LYS A 29 -1.46 10.90 -6.44
N ILE A 30 -0.91 12.10 -6.26
CA ILE A 30 -0.92 12.82 -4.98
C ILE A 30 -1.95 13.92 -5.07
N THR A 31 -2.96 13.88 -4.20
CA THR A 31 -3.95 14.95 -4.06
C THR A 31 -3.77 15.70 -2.74
N ALA A 32 -4.65 16.65 -2.46
CA ALA A 32 -4.64 17.37 -1.19
C ALA A 32 -4.82 16.43 0.01
N LYS A 33 -5.59 15.33 -0.10
CA LYS A 33 -5.94 14.46 1.04
C LYS A 33 -5.68 12.97 0.81
N LEU A 34 -5.38 12.57 -0.42
CA LEU A 34 -5.32 11.17 -0.82
C LEU A 34 -4.06 10.89 -1.63
N ILE A 35 -3.50 9.70 -1.42
CA ILE A 35 -2.47 9.07 -2.24
C ILE A 35 -3.12 7.88 -2.93
N GLU A 36 -3.18 7.91 -4.25
CA GLU A 36 -3.71 6.83 -5.06
C GLU A 36 -2.54 6.16 -5.78
N ILE A 37 -2.47 4.83 -5.72
CA ILE A 37 -1.41 4.02 -6.30
C ILE A 37 -2.02 3.19 -7.44
N PHE A 38 -1.34 3.19 -8.58
CA PHE A 38 -1.76 2.51 -9.79
C PHE A 38 -0.62 1.66 -10.36
N ASP A 39 -0.98 0.68 -11.17
CA ASP A 39 -0.01 -0.01 -12.01
C ASP A 39 0.39 0.85 -13.24
N GLN A 40 1.13 0.24 -14.16
CA GLN A 40 1.57 0.87 -15.41
C GLN A 40 0.44 1.05 -16.44
N ASP A 41 -0.73 0.48 -16.22
CA ASP A 41 -1.90 0.61 -17.09
C ASP A 41 -2.98 1.50 -16.46
N LEU A 42 -2.65 2.18 -15.35
CA LEU A 42 -3.54 3.04 -14.56
C LEU A 42 -4.69 2.30 -13.85
N ASN A 43 -4.56 0.99 -13.62
CA ASN A 43 -5.47 0.26 -12.75
C ASN A 43 -5.18 0.58 -11.28
N SER A 44 -6.22 0.82 -10.48
CA SER A 44 -6.06 1.17 -9.07
C SER A 44 -5.59 -0.03 -8.25
N LEU A 45 -4.48 0.15 -7.52
CA LEU A 45 -3.87 -0.85 -6.65
C LEU A 45 -4.17 -0.59 -5.17
N ALA A 46 -4.13 0.68 -4.77
CA ALA A 46 -4.33 1.10 -3.39
C ALA A 46 -4.71 2.59 -3.30
N ALA A 47 -5.37 2.96 -2.21
CA ALA A 47 -5.59 4.35 -1.85
C ALA A 47 -5.37 4.55 -0.35
N HIS A 48 -4.65 5.62 -0.01
CA HIS A 48 -4.31 5.96 1.37
C HIS A 48 -4.64 7.42 1.66
N ALA A 49 -5.04 7.71 2.90
CA ALA A 49 -5.03 9.08 3.37
C ALA A 49 -3.60 9.64 3.30
N ARG A 50 -3.45 10.86 2.77
CA ARG A 50 -2.16 11.52 2.70
C ARG A 50 -1.68 11.83 4.12
N LEU A 51 -0.46 11.40 4.42
CA LEU A 51 0.17 11.67 5.71
C LEU A 51 0.64 13.12 5.79
N PHE A 52 0.42 13.72 6.96
CA PHE A 52 0.90 15.06 7.31
C PHE A 52 1.71 15.02 8.61
N GLY A 53 2.59 16.00 8.79
CA GLY A 53 3.35 16.14 10.04
C GLY A 53 4.32 14.98 10.29
N LYS A 54 4.31 14.43 11.51
CA LYS A 54 5.30 13.46 12.00
C LYS A 54 5.06 12.02 11.52
N GLU A 55 3.87 11.71 11.02
CA GLU A 55 3.56 10.35 10.55
C GLU A 55 4.27 10.05 9.24
N ILE A 56 4.95 8.91 9.17
CA ILE A 56 5.80 8.55 8.04
C ILE A 56 5.34 7.28 7.31
N TYR A 57 4.46 6.46 7.89
CA TYR A 57 3.97 5.22 7.26
C TYR A 57 2.44 5.16 7.27
N SER A 58 1.83 4.74 6.15
CA SER A 58 0.41 4.41 6.03
C SER A 58 0.24 2.97 5.54
N THR A 59 -0.50 2.17 6.30
CA THR A 59 -0.63 0.73 6.11
C THR A 59 -2.09 0.34 5.90
N ASP A 60 -2.35 -0.49 4.88
CA ASP A 60 -3.64 -1.15 4.72
C ASP A 60 -3.46 -2.66 4.91
N LYS A 61 -4.24 -3.24 5.82
CA LYS A 61 -4.21 -4.68 6.13
C LYS A 61 -4.60 -5.53 4.92
N ARG A 62 -5.30 -4.97 3.94
CA ARG A 62 -5.74 -5.63 2.69
C ARG A 62 -4.62 -5.83 1.67
N HIS A 63 -3.42 -5.29 1.89
CA HIS A 63 -2.26 -5.50 1.00
C HIS A 63 -1.51 -6.81 1.22
N TYR A 64 -1.95 -7.59 2.21
CA TYR A 64 -1.48 -8.95 2.38
C TYR A 64 -2.03 -9.83 1.23
N PRO A 65 -1.25 -10.77 0.69
CA PRO A 65 -1.82 -11.76 -0.23
C PRO A 65 -2.98 -12.46 0.49
N GLU A 66 -4.12 -12.59 -0.19
CA GLU A 66 -5.30 -13.31 0.33
C GLU A 66 -4.98 -14.78 0.65
N GLU A 67 -3.80 -15.30 0.29
CA GLU A 67 -3.25 -16.59 0.74
C GLU A 67 -2.79 -16.64 2.22
N LYS A 68 -3.46 -15.89 3.10
CA LYS A 68 -3.68 -16.31 4.50
C LYS A 68 -5.15 -16.21 4.92
N VAL A 69 -6.07 -16.40 3.97
CA VAL A 69 -7.50 -16.68 4.21
C VAL A 69 -7.85 -18.07 3.66
N ALA A 70 -6.95 -19.03 3.84
CA ALA A 70 -7.28 -20.46 3.76
C ALA A 70 -6.61 -21.13 4.97
N LEU A 71 -7.41 -21.80 5.81
CA LEU A 71 -7.06 -22.43 7.11
C LEU A 71 -7.27 -21.58 8.39
N THR A 72 -8.45 -20.97 8.58
CA THR A 72 -9.00 -20.84 9.95
C THR A 72 -10.54 -20.79 9.98
N GLN A 73 -11.21 -21.67 9.23
CA GLN A 73 -12.63 -21.99 9.43
C GLN A 73 -12.81 -23.51 9.49
N PHE A 74 -12.24 -24.12 10.54
CA PHE A 74 -12.72 -25.38 11.09
C PHE A 74 -12.58 -25.29 12.61
N SER A 75 -13.66 -24.89 13.28
CA SER A 75 -14.02 -25.27 14.65
C SER A 75 -15.49 -24.98 14.83
#